data_AF-A0A1S2QZH8-F1
#
_entry.id   AF-A0A1S2QZH8-F1
#
_cell.length_a   1.000
_cell.length_b   1.000
_cell.length_c   1.000
_cell.angle_alpha   90.00
_cell.angle_beta   90.00
_cell.angle_gamma   90.00
#
_symmetry.space_group_name_H-M   'P 1'
#
loop_
_entity.id
_entity.type
_entity.pdbx_description
1 polymer ?
#
loop_
_entity_poly.entity_id
_entity_poly.type
_entity_poly.pdbx_seq_one_letter_code
_entity_poly.pdbx_strand_id
1 'polypeptide(L)'
;MIGTIIFAIIIGILGIFFLYYSYRYTSDYHEKNRKSIEKLRKSQMREFDLSKERLSLRMPYWYNKIFFLLAGIMIICIDFFIWYSGVFNLYRP
;
A
#
# COMPACT_ATOMS: atom_id res chain seq x y z
N MET A 1 -6.52 -17.04 -21.00
CA MET A 1 -7.16 -15.73 -21.30
C MET A 1 -8.13 -15.27 -20.22
N ILE A 2 -9.14 -16.06 -19.82
CA ILE A 2 -10.07 -15.65 -18.74
C ILE A 2 -9.34 -15.45 -17.39
N GLY A 3 -8.43 -16.35 -17.02
CA GLY A 3 -7.67 -16.23 -15.76
C GLY A 3 -6.78 -14.98 -15.68
N THR A 4 -6.15 -14.60 -16.80
CA THR A 4 -5.32 -13.37 -16.88
C THR A 4 -6.16 -12.09 -16.78
N ILE A 5 -7.38 -12.10 -17.32
CA ILE A 5 -8.31 -10.95 -17.22
C ILE A 5 -8.81 -10.81 -15.77
N ILE A 6 -9.21 -11.92 -15.13
CA ILE A 6 -9.65 -11.92 -13.74
C ILE A 6 -8.51 -11.45 -12.81
N PHE A 7 -7.29 -11.93 -13.05
CA PHE A 7 -6.12 -11.52 -12.28
C PHE A 7 -5.84 -10.02 -12.40
N ALA A 8 -5.90 -9.45 -13.61
CA ALA A 8 -5.73 -8.02 -13.83
C ALA A 8 -6.81 -7.20 -13.09
N ILE A 9 -8.07 -7.60 -13.17
CA ILE A 9 -9.16 -6.94 -12.43
C ILE A 9 -8.90 -6.92 -10.92
N ILE A 10 -8.43 -8.04 -10.35
CA ILE A 10 -8.11 -8.13 -8.92
C ILE A 10 -6.96 -7.19 -8.56
N ILE A 11 -5.90 -7.14 -9.37
CA ILE A 11 -4.75 -6.25 -9.16
C ILE A 11 -5.17 -4.78 -9.27
N GLY A 12 -5.95 -4.42 -10.28
CA GLY A 12 -6.47 -3.07 -10.47
C GLY A 12 -7.31 -2.61 -9.27
N ILE A 13 -8.20 -3.46 -8.76
CA ILE A 13 -8.97 -3.18 -7.53
C ILE A 13 -8.03 -2.96 -6.34
N LEU A 14 -6.97 -3.75 -6.22
CA LEU A 14 -5.98 -3.62 -5.15
C LEU A 14 -5.24 -2.26 -5.26
N GLY A 15 -4.83 -1.87 -6.46
CA GLY A 15 -4.20 -0.57 -6.72
C GLY A 15 -5.10 0.61 -6.35
N ILE A 16 -6.38 0.56 -6.76
CA ILE A 16 -7.38 1.57 -6.40
C ILE A 16 -7.59 1.62 -4.88
N PHE A 17 -7.61 0.46 -4.21
CA PHE A 17 -7.74 0.39 -2.76
C PHE A 17 -6.57 1.09 -2.05
N PHE A 18 -5.34 0.88 -2.51
CA PHE A 18 -4.15 1.57 -1.99
C PHE A 18 -4.21 3.08 -2.20
N LEU A 19 -4.66 3.54 -3.37
CA LEU A 19 -4.87 4.97 -3.63
C LEU A 19 -5.96 5.57 -2.74
N TYR A 20 -7.07 4.87 -2.56
CA TYR A 20 -8.14 5.29 -1.67
C TYR A 20 -7.65 5.42 -0.22
N TYR A 21 -6.86 4.45 0.23
CA TYR A 21 -6.26 4.49 1.56
C TYR A 21 -5.30 5.66 1.71
N SER A 22 -4.44 5.91 0.72
CA SER A 22 -3.56 7.08 0.69
C SER A 22 -4.35 8.40 0.73
N TYR A 23 -5.42 8.50 -0.06
CA TYR A 23 -6.28 9.69 -0.08
C TYR A 23 -6.91 9.96 1.28
N ARG A 24 -7.43 8.91 1.94
CA ARG A 24 -8.06 8.98 3.27
C ARG A 24 -7.05 9.08 4.42
N TYR A 25 -5.75 8.93 4.14
CA TYR A 25 -4.71 8.99 5.16
C TYR A 25 -4.47 10.43 5.61
N THR A 26 -5.13 10.82 6.69
CA THR A 26 -5.01 12.13 7.35
C THR A 26 -4.10 12.04 8.59
N SER A 27 -3.62 13.18 9.09
CA SER A 27 -2.84 13.27 10.32
C SER A 27 -3.51 12.58 11.52
N ASP A 28 -4.83 12.72 11.64
CA ASP A 28 -5.60 12.18 12.77
C ASP A 28 -5.62 10.64 12.78
N TYR A 29 -5.70 10.03 11.59
CA TYR A 29 -5.58 8.59 11.43
C TYR A 29 -4.17 8.10 11.74
N HIS A 30 -3.16 8.87 11.35
CA HIS A 30 -1.76 8.57 11.67
C HIS A 30 -1.53 8.62 13.19
N GLU A 31 -2.05 9.63 13.88
CA GLU A 31 -1.89 9.77 15.33
C GLU A 31 -2.66 8.69 16.11
N LYS A 32 -3.87 8.34 15.66
CA LYS A 32 -4.65 7.25 16.25
C LYS A 32 -3.96 5.89 16.07
N ASN A 33 -3.42 5.61 14.89
CA ASN A 33 -2.65 4.39 14.64
C ASN A 33 -1.36 4.37 15.46
N ARG A 34 -0.67 5.51 15.59
CA ARG A 34 0.51 5.63 16.44
C ARG A 34 0.21 5.29 17.89
N LYS A 35 -0.88 5.84 18.45
CA LYS A 35 -1.33 5.55 19.83
C LYS A 35 -1.75 4.08 20.00
N SER A 36 -2.40 3.49 19.00
CA SER A 36 -2.77 2.08 19.02
C SER A 36 -1.55 1.15 18.97
N ILE A 37 -0.58 1.44 18.11
CA ILE A 37 0.70 0.72 18.03
C ILE A 37 1.47 0.88 19.33
N GLU A 38 1.50 2.08 19.93
CA GLU A 38 2.16 2.31 21.21
C GLU A 38 1.47 1.55 22.37
N LYS A 39 0.15 1.42 22.33
CA LYS A 39 -0.61 0.62 23.30
C LYS A 39 -0.36 -0.87 23.14
N LEU A 40 -0.37 -1.39 21.90
CA LEU A 40 -0.01 -2.78 21.59
C LEU A 40 1.44 -3.07 22.01
N ARG A 41 2.35 -2.14 21.73
CA ARG A 41 3.75 -2.17 22.17
C ARG A 41 3.88 -2.25 23.68
N LYS A 42 3.18 -1.40 24.45
CA LYS A 42 3.21 -1.45 25.93
C LYS A 42 2.64 -2.75 26.48
N SER A 43 1.67 -3.37 25.79
CA SER A 43 1.13 -4.67 26.20
C SER A 43 2.04 -5.86 25.85
N GLN A 44 2.91 -5.73 24.84
CA GLN A 44 3.78 -6.82 24.36
C GLN A 44 5.25 -6.67 24.76
N MET A 45 5.73 -5.46 25.08
CA MET A 45 7.12 -5.22 25.48
C MET A 45 7.27 -5.27 27.01
N ARG A 46 7.52 -6.47 27.55
CA ARG A 46 8.36 -6.61 28.75
C ARG A 46 9.83 -6.91 28.44
N GLU A 47 10.19 -7.35 27.22
CA GLU A 47 11.53 -7.95 27.01
C GLU A 47 12.34 -7.56 25.76
N PHE A 48 11.81 -6.80 24.80
CA PHE A 48 12.57 -6.46 23.58
C PHE A 48 12.92 -4.97 23.48
N ASP A 49 14.20 -4.64 23.67
CA ASP A 49 14.75 -3.28 23.47
C ASP A 49 14.97 -2.98 21.98
N LEU A 50 13.86 -2.61 21.31
CA LEU A 50 13.85 -2.18 19.92
C LEU A 50 14.10 -0.66 19.80
N SER A 51 15.15 -0.17 20.45
CA SER A 51 15.60 1.23 20.37
C SER A 51 15.84 1.72 18.92
N LYS A 52 16.14 0.80 17.99
CA LYS A 52 16.34 1.06 16.55
C LYS A 52 15.05 1.25 15.74
N GLU A 53 13.91 0.77 16.21
CA GLU A 53 12.61 0.96 15.53
C GLU A 53 11.96 2.33 15.80
N ARG A 54 12.55 3.17 16.66
CA ARG A 54 12.06 4.52 16.93
C ARG A 54 11.94 5.39 15.68
N LEU A 55 12.63 5.04 14.59
CA LEU A 55 12.55 5.75 13.31
C LEU A 55 11.16 5.65 12.66
N SER A 56 10.52 4.47 12.67
CA SER A 56 9.24 4.27 11.96
C SER A 56 8.08 5.02 12.62
N LEU A 57 8.11 5.14 13.95
CA LEU A 57 7.12 5.88 14.76
C LEU A 57 7.31 7.41 14.73
N ARG A 58 8.45 7.90 14.22
CA ARG A 58 8.75 9.33 14.05
C ARG A 58 8.52 9.84 12.63
N MET A 59 8.20 8.97 11.68
CA MET A 59 7.95 9.40 10.31
C MET A 59 6.71 10.30 10.24
N PRO A 60 6.78 11.43 9.53
CA PRO A 60 5.64 12.32 9.36
C PRO A 60 4.52 11.61 8.58
N TYR A 61 3.26 11.94 8.86
CA TYR A 61 2.10 11.29 8.24
C TYR A 61 2.10 11.35 6.70
N TRP A 62 2.69 12.40 6.13
CA TRP A 62 2.87 12.56 4.67
C TRP A 62 3.78 11.48 4.08
N TYR A 63 4.75 10.95 4.83
CA TYR A 63 5.65 9.90 4.34
C TYR A 63 4.85 8.64 3.99
N ASN A 64 4.02 8.17 4.91
CA ASN A 64 3.14 7.01 4.66
C ASN A 64 2.12 7.32 3.56
N LYS A 65 1.60 8.55 3.52
CA LYS A 65 0.68 8.98 2.46
C LYS A 65 1.32 8.86 1.07
N ILE A 66 2.53 9.40 0.90
CA ILE A 66 3.30 9.36 -0.35
C ILE A 66 3.67 7.91 -0.69
N PHE A 67 4.08 7.11 0.29
CA PHE A 67 4.38 5.70 0.09
C PHE A 67 3.18 4.92 -0.45
N PHE A 68 2.00 5.04 0.18
CA PHE A 68 0.79 4.38 -0.29
C PHE A 68 0.32 4.91 -1.65
N LEU A 69 0.54 6.21 -1.94
CA LEU A 69 0.23 6.80 -3.23
C LEU A 69 1.09 6.18 -4.33
N LEU A 70 2.41 6.16 -4.14
CA LEU A 70 3.37 5.62 -5.08
C LEU A 70 3.16 4.12 -5.30
N ALA A 71 2.91 3.36 -4.23
CA ALA A 71 2.59 1.94 -4.33
C ALA A 71 1.31 1.71 -5.16
N GLY A 72 0.24 2.49 -4.90
CA GLY A 72 -1.00 2.40 -5.67
C GLY A 72 -0.82 2.74 -7.15
N ILE A 73 -0.10 3.83 -7.47
CA ILE A 73 0.23 4.20 -8.85
C ILE A 73 1.03 3.09 -9.53
N MET A 74 2.06 2.56 -8.87
CA MET A 74 2.92 1.52 -9.42
C MET A 74 2.12 0.25 -9.74
N ILE A 75 1.21 -0.17 -8.85
CA ILE A 75 0.33 -1.33 -9.07
C ILE A 75 -0.55 -1.11 -10.30
N ILE A 76 -1.17 0.07 -10.43
CA ILE A 76 -2.03 0.39 -11.58
C ILE A 76 -1.22 0.44 -12.89
N CYS A 77 -0.01 0.99 -12.85
CA CYS A 77 0.88 1.00 -14.02
C CYS A 77 1.27 -0.42 -14.45
N ILE A 78 1.57 -1.30 -13.49
CA ILE A 78 1.88 -2.72 -13.77
C ILE A 78 0.65 -3.42 -14.35
N ASP A 79 -0.52 -3.20 -13.76
CA ASP A 79 -1.78 -3.78 -14.25
C ASP A 79 -2.08 -3.35 -15.69
N PHE A 80 -1.96 -2.05 -15.96
CA PHE A 80 -2.12 -1.48 -17.30
C PHE A 80 -1.10 -2.07 -18.29
N PHE A 81 0.15 -2.26 -17.86
CA PHE A 81 1.19 -2.87 -18.69
C PHE A 81 0.89 -4.35 -18.99
N ILE A 82 0.42 -5.12 -18.01
CA ILE A 82 0.01 -6.52 -18.19
C ILE A 82 -1.17 -6.59 -19.17
N TRP A 83 -2.16 -5.71 -19.02
CA TRP A 83 -3.29 -5.62 -19.92
C TRP A 83 -2.85 -5.30 -21.34
N TYR A 84 -2.03 -4.26 -21.51
CA TYR A 84 -1.57 -3.81 -22.82
C TYR A 84 -0.69 -4.86 -23.50
N SER A 85 0.28 -5.45 -22.80
CA SER A 85 1.16 -6.50 -23.34
C SER A 85 0.42 -7.81 -23.63
N GLY A 86 -0.54 -8.20 -22.80
CA GLY A 86 -1.36 -9.40 -22.99
C GLY A 86 -2.36 -9.27 -24.15
N VAL A 87 -2.97 -8.09 -24.32
CA VAL A 87 -3.92 -7.84 -25.41
C VAL A 87 -3.21 -7.57 -26.75
N PHE A 88 -2.07 -6.86 -26.76
CA PHE A 88 -1.33 -6.62 -28.00
C PHE A 88 -0.68 -7.87 -28.60
N ASN A 89 -0.28 -8.85 -27.79
CA ASN A 89 0.24 -10.13 -28.30
C ASN A 89 -0.83 -10.99 -28.98
N LEU A 90 -2.12 -10.71 -28.76
CA LEU A 90 -3.24 -11.39 -29.41
C LEU A 90 -3.64 -10.79 -30.77
N TYR A 91 -3.19 -9.56 -31.05
CA TYR A 91 -3.48 -8.82 -32.29
C TYR A 91 -2.24 -8.64 -33.18
N ARG A 92 -1.13 -9.32 -32.86
CA ARG A 92 0.03 -9.40 -33.76
C ARG A 92 -0.32 -10.39 -34.88
N PRO A 93 -0.34 -9.98 -36.16
CA PRO A 93 -0.59 -10.89 -37.28
C PRO A 93 0.49 -11.98 -37.38
#